data_AF-A0A159ZXL2-F1
#
_entry.id   AF-A0A159ZXL2-F1
#
_cell.length_a   1.000
_cell.length_b   1.000
_cell.length_c   1.000
_cell.angle_alpha   90.00
_cell.angle_beta   90.00
_cell.angle_gamma   90.00
#
_symmetry.space_group_name_H-M   'P 1'
#
loop_
_entity.id
_entity.type
_entity.pdbx_description
1 polymer ?
#
loop_
_entity_poly.entity_id
_entity_poly.type
_entity_poly.pdbx_seq_one_letter_code
_entity_poly.pdbx_strand_id
1 'polypeptide(L)'
;MRSFSKRSSIPLATATLLLGSLTLTDVAQAAVEVSSDGPSYHDFIPALHYDQSDKYKLVKTDVSASVLESLPKSVKNNTDELENQKRTLSEQAGQIEELKRNSGSSSSSSSKEIDELKRTIKEQERDLNDLGKQVEELKRNSGSSSSSSNSEISSLKRELSDQDREMDQLKRTVEELSRKVK
;
A
#
# COMPACT_ATOMS: atom_id res chain seq x y z
N MET A 1 76.08 92.02 49.59
CA MET A 1 75.79 92.72 50.86
C MET A 1 74.72 93.76 50.60
N ARG A 2 73.64 93.78 51.41
CA ARG A 2 72.69 94.92 51.59
C ARG A 2 71.77 95.16 50.36
N SER A 3 70.48 95.46 50.43
CA SER A 3 69.49 95.68 51.50
C SER A 3 68.12 96.00 50.85
N PHE A 4 67.04 95.48 51.46
CA PHE A 4 65.67 96.07 51.68
C PHE A 4 64.83 96.58 50.48
N SER A 5 63.64 96.01 50.21
CA SER A 5 62.29 96.35 50.78
C SER A 5 61.55 97.45 49.99
N LYS A 6 60.22 97.59 49.91
CA LYS A 6 59.01 96.98 50.51
C LYS A 6 57.77 97.55 49.75
N ARG A 7 56.75 96.71 49.58
CA ARG A 7 55.27 96.88 49.74
C ARG A 7 54.56 98.22 49.42
N SER A 8 53.43 98.13 48.69
CA SER A 8 52.15 98.84 48.96
C SER A 8 51.02 98.21 48.10
N SER A 9 50.13 97.38 48.67
CA SER A 9 48.71 97.62 49.06
C SER A 9 47.67 97.80 47.94
N ILE A 10 46.68 96.91 47.96
CA ILE A 10 45.52 96.67 47.07
C ILE A 10 44.36 97.67 47.37
N PRO A 11 43.40 97.86 46.43
CA PRO A 11 42.02 97.54 46.77
C PRO A 11 41.25 96.75 45.69
N LEU A 12 40.34 95.91 46.19
CA LEU A 12 39.37 95.06 45.52
C LEU A 12 38.41 95.86 44.62
N ALA A 13 38.10 95.32 43.43
CA ALA A 13 36.92 95.68 42.65
C ALA A 13 36.16 94.41 42.22
N THR A 14 34.87 94.41 42.47
CA THR A 14 33.92 93.30 42.34
C THR A 14 33.37 93.15 40.91
N ALA A 15 33.33 91.89 40.46
CA ALA A 15 32.30 91.20 39.66
C ALA A 15 31.79 91.79 38.33
N THR A 16 31.90 90.99 37.25
CA THR A 16 30.75 90.55 36.41
C THR A 16 31.15 89.31 35.59
N LEU A 17 30.45 88.19 35.78
CA LEU A 17 30.51 86.99 34.93
C LEU A 17 29.83 87.29 33.59
N LEU A 18 30.57 87.16 32.48
CA LEU A 18 29.99 87.14 31.14
C LEU A 18 29.97 85.70 30.63
N LEU A 19 28.81 85.05 30.80
CA LEU A 19 28.47 83.77 30.17
C LEU A 19 28.37 83.99 28.65
N GLY A 20 29.45 83.69 27.94
CA GLY A 20 29.46 83.61 26.48
C GLY A 20 28.70 82.38 26.02
N SER A 21 27.56 82.61 25.39
CA SER A 21 26.66 81.64 24.77
C SER A 21 27.39 80.68 23.82
N LEU A 22 27.62 79.44 24.26
CA LEU A 22 27.81 78.31 23.34
C LEU A 22 26.45 78.02 22.70
N THR A 23 26.25 78.44 21.46
CA THR A 23 25.18 77.90 20.62
C THR A 23 25.52 76.44 20.33
N LEU A 24 24.99 75.52 21.14
CA LEU A 24 24.93 74.11 20.79
C LEU A 24 24.12 74.03 19.49
N THR A 25 24.82 73.85 18.38
CA THR A 25 24.23 73.38 17.14
C THR A 25 23.48 72.10 17.45
N ASP A 26 22.21 72.08 17.06
CA ASP A 26 21.21 71.05 17.26
C ASP A 26 21.73 69.66 16.82
N VAL A 27 22.46 68.97 17.70
CA VAL A 27 22.71 67.53 17.54
C VAL A 27 21.49 66.89 18.15
N ALA A 28 20.51 66.53 17.32
CA ALA A 28 19.45 65.62 17.70
C ALA A 28 20.08 64.30 18.17
N GLN A 29 20.34 64.20 19.47
CA GLN A 29 20.84 62.98 20.09
C GLN A 29 19.68 62.01 20.16
N ALA A 30 19.48 61.22 19.10
CA ALA A 30 18.64 60.04 19.13
C ALA A 30 19.37 58.97 19.96
N ALA A 31 19.24 59.06 21.28
CA ALA A 31 19.75 58.06 22.20
C ALA A 31 18.91 56.78 22.08
N VAL A 32 19.57 55.61 22.06
CA VAL A 32 18.88 54.32 22.19
C VAL A 32 18.52 54.13 23.65
N GLU A 33 17.23 54.20 23.96
CA GLU A 33 16.72 53.94 25.30
C GLU A 33 16.56 52.43 25.53
N VAL A 34 17.03 51.97 26.68
CA VAL A 34 16.91 50.57 27.09
C VAL A 34 15.83 50.48 28.16
N SER A 35 14.76 49.76 27.86
CA SER A 35 13.70 49.40 28.83
C SER A 35 13.84 47.93 29.24
N SER A 36 13.37 47.60 30.44
CA SER A 36 13.25 46.23 30.94
C SER A 36 11.92 45.56 30.55
N ASP A 37 11.01 46.30 29.92
CA ASP A 37 9.74 45.75 29.46
C ASP A 37 9.97 44.73 28.33
N GLY A 38 9.18 43.66 28.35
CA GLY A 38 9.19 42.66 27.28
C GLY A 38 8.74 43.26 25.95
N PRO A 39 9.18 42.70 24.81
CA PRO A 39 8.79 43.21 23.51
C PRO A 39 7.27 43.10 23.31
N SER A 40 6.67 44.16 22.79
CA SER A 40 5.28 44.22 22.40
C SER A 40 5.03 43.47 21.08
N TYR A 41 3.77 43.15 20.79
CA TYR A 41 3.35 42.51 19.54
C TYR A 41 3.74 43.33 18.29
N HIS A 42 3.78 44.66 18.42
CA HIS A 42 4.13 45.59 17.35
C HIS A 42 5.64 45.91 17.28
N ASP A 43 6.45 45.27 18.13
CA ASP A 43 7.89 45.50 18.15
C ASP A 43 8.57 44.67 17.07
N PHE A 44 9.51 45.30 16.39
CA PHE A 44 10.28 44.73 15.29
C PHE A 44 11.74 44.67 15.68
N ILE A 45 12.44 43.66 15.17
CA ILE A 45 13.85 43.48 15.45
C ILE A 45 14.63 44.50 14.62
N PRO A 46 15.48 45.33 15.23
CA PRO A 46 16.33 46.22 14.47
C PRO A 46 17.48 45.44 13.84
N ALA A 47 17.82 45.77 12.59
CA ALA A 47 19.05 45.30 11.94
C ALA A 47 20.10 46.41 11.93
N LEU A 48 21.36 46.04 12.14
CA LEU A 48 22.48 46.94 11.96
C LEU A 48 22.87 46.97 10.48
N HIS A 49 22.73 48.14 9.86
CA HIS A 49 23.13 48.39 8.49
C HIS A 49 24.42 49.22 8.45
N TYR A 50 25.43 48.72 7.74
CA TYR A 50 26.66 49.47 7.48
C TYR A 50 26.51 50.26 6.18
N ASP A 51 26.52 51.58 6.29
CA ASP A 51 26.33 52.51 5.18
C ASP A 51 27.66 52.80 4.45
N GLN A 52 27.60 53.27 3.20
CA GLN A 52 28.75 53.70 2.38
C GLN A 52 29.53 54.88 2.99
N SER A 53 28.99 55.50 4.03
CA SER A 53 29.60 56.61 4.78
C SER A 53 30.40 56.14 6.00
N ASP A 54 30.81 54.87 6.07
CA ASP A 54 31.52 54.23 7.19
C ASP A 54 30.83 54.37 8.55
N LYS A 55 29.50 54.26 8.57
CA LYS A 55 28.67 54.40 9.77
C LYS A 55 27.65 53.28 9.88
N TYR A 56 27.44 52.79 11.10
CA TYR A 56 26.35 51.86 11.42
C TYR A 56 25.06 52.62 11.71
N LYS A 57 23.96 52.20 11.10
CA LYS A 57 22.60 52.71 11.32
C LYS A 57 21.68 51.56 11.75
N LEU A 58 20.77 51.81 12.68
CA LEU A 58 19.71 50.87 13.02
C LEU A 58 18.57 51.03 12.01
N VAL A 59 18.20 49.95 11.35
CA VAL A 59 17.08 49.90 10.41
C VAL A 59 16.01 48.98 10.97
N LYS A 60 14.77 49.43 10.95
CA LYS A 60 13.61 48.61 11.32
C LYS A 60 13.46 47.49 10.29
N THR A 61 13.45 46.23 10.73
CA THR A 61 13.13 45.10 9.84
C THR A 61 11.64 44.80 9.85
N ASP A 62 11.19 43.98 8.90
CA ASP A 62 9.82 43.46 8.85
C ASP A 62 9.60 42.22 9.75
N VAL A 63 10.59 41.85 10.58
CA VAL A 63 10.49 40.71 11.50
C VAL A 63 10.03 41.19 12.87
N SER A 64 8.82 40.80 13.28
CA SER A 64 8.31 41.12 14.62
C SER A 64 8.92 40.21 15.69
N ALA A 65 9.04 40.73 16.91
CA ALA A 65 9.47 39.95 18.07
C ALA A 65 8.52 38.77 18.35
N SER A 66 7.22 38.93 18.05
CA SER A 66 6.20 37.88 18.16
C SER A 66 6.42 36.71 17.20
N VAL A 67 6.92 36.96 15.99
CA VAL A 67 7.29 35.89 15.04
C VAL A 67 8.49 35.11 15.56
N LEU A 68 9.51 35.79 16.11
CA LEU A 68 10.63 35.11 16.75
C LEU A 68 10.23 34.28 17.97
N GLU A 69 9.28 34.74 18.78
CA GLU A 69 8.82 33.98 19.95
C GLU A 69 8.00 32.74 19.56
N SER A 70 7.24 32.84 18.46
CA SER A 70 6.43 31.73 17.96
C SER A 70 7.23 30.73 17.12
N LEU A 71 8.36 31.12 16.54
CA LEU A 71 9.21 30.26 15.71
C LEU A 71 9.70 29.00 16.47
N PRO A 72 10.25 29.07 17.70
CA PRO A 72 10.61 27.87 18.47
C PRO A 72 9.44 26.91 18.71
N LYS A 73 8.24 27.46 18.97
CA LYS A 73 7.02 26.66 19.15
C LYS A 73 6.66 25.94 17.85
N SER A 74 6.72 26.63 16.72
CA SER A 74 6.48 26.03 15.40
C SER A 74 7.54 24.97 15.05
N VAL A 75 8.83 25.24 15.31
CA VAL A 75 9.91 24.28 15.07
C VAL A 75 9.73 23.01 15.91
N LYS A 76 9.34 23.16 17.18
CA LYS A 76 9.04 22.02 18.05
C LYS A 76 7.86 21.20 17.51
N ASN A 77 6.75 21.85 17.18
CA ASN A 77 5.57 21.17 16.63
C ASN A 77 5.91 20.41 15.34
N ASN A 78 6.69 21.04 14.44
CA ASN A 78 7.12 20.40 13.19
C ASN A 78 8.04 19.20 13.46
N THR A 79 8.88 19.27 14.49
CA THR A 79 9.75 18.16 14.91
C THR A 79 8.92 16.98 15.43
N ASP A 80 7.95 17.26 16.29
CA ASP A 80 7.05 16.26 16.85
C ASP A 80 6.19 15.60 15.75
N GLU A 81 5.72 16.39 14.78
CA GLU A 81 4.97 15.88 13.62
C GLU A 81 5.84 15.00 12.71
N LEU A 82 7.09 15.39 12.44
CA LEU A 82 8.03 14.59 11.67
C LEU A 82 8.35 13.26 12.36
N GLU A 83 8.50 13.25 13.68
CA GLU A 83 8.71 12.02 14.44
C GLU A 83 7.49 11.10 14.36
N ASN A 84 6.29 11.65 14.46
CA ASN A 84 5.05 10.89 14.31
C ASN A 84 4.90 10.32 12.89
N GLN A 85 5.15 11.13 11.85
CA GLN A 85 5.14 10.67 10.46
C GLN A 85 6.15 9.55 10.22
N LYS A 86 7.36 9.67 10.77
CA LYS A 86 8.38 8.61 10.70
C LYS A 86 7.91 7.31 11.36
N ARG A 87 7.23 7.41 12.51
CA ARG A 87 6.64 6.25 13.17
C ARG A 87 5.58 5.59 12.30
N THR A 88 4.63 6.36 11.77
CA THR A 88 3.59 5.84 10.87
C THR A 88 4.18 5.18 9.63
N LEU A 89 5.20 5.78 9.01
CA LEU A 89 5.88 5.18 7.86
C LEU A 89 6.57 3.86 8.23
N SER A 90 7.18 3.77 9.41
CA SER A 90 7.77 2.52 9.90
C SER A 90 6.73 1.43 10.14
N GLU A 91 5.57 1.78 10.70
CA GLU A 91 4.46 0.85 10.91
C GLU A 91 3.89 0.37 9.58
N GLN A 92 3.68 1.27 8.61
CA GLN A 92 3.24 0.93 7.26
C GLN A 92 4.25 0.05 6.52
N ALA A 93 5.55 0.33 6.63
CA ALA A 93 6.59 -0.51 6.05
C ALA A 93 6.55 -1.94 6.62
N GLY A 94 6.35 -2.08 7.93
CA GLY A 94 6.15 -3.39 8.58
C GLY A 94 4.90 -4.11 8.07
N GLN A 95 3.77 -3.41 7.96
CA GLN A 95 2.52 -3.98 7.40
C GLN A 95 2.69 -4.42 5.95
N ILE A 96 3.39 -3.64 5.12
CA ILE A 96 3.68 -4.01 3.73
C ILE A 96 4.56 -5.26 3.67
N GLU A 97 5.56 -5.36 4.53
CA GLU A 97 6.42 -6.54 4.59
C GLU A 97 5.63 -7.79 5.01
N GLU A 98 4.75 -7.66 6.00
CA GLU A 98 3.87 -8.76 6.43
C GLU A 98 2.90 -9.17 5.33
N LEU A 99 2.24 -8.22 4.66
CA LEU A 99 1.37 -8.49 3.51
C LEU A 99 2.14 -9.18 2.38
N LYS A 100 3.39 -8.78 2.10
CA LYS A 100 4.24 -9.42 1.10
C LYS A 100 4.59 -10.85 1.49
N ARG A 101 4.93 -11.11 2.75
CA ARG A 101 5.19 -12.48 3.26
C ARG A 101 3.94 -13.36 3.19
N ASN A 102 2.78 -12.81 3.56
CA ASN A 102 1.50 -13.53 3.53
C ASN A 102 1.03 -13.80 2.11
N SER A 103 1.10 -12.83 1.20
CA SER A 103 0.74 -12.98 -0.22
C SER A 103 1.68 -13.90 -0.98
N GLY A 104 2.99 -13.88 -0.69
CA GLY A 104 3.94 -14.84 -1.26
C GLY A 104 3.68 -16.28 -0.81
N SER A 105 3.25 -16.46 0.44
CA SER A 105 2.95 -17.78 0.98
C SER A 105 1.62 -18.34 0.44
N SER A 106 0.56 -17.52 0.40
CA SER A 106 -0.78 -17.93 -0.06
C SER A 106 -0.89 -18.15 -1.56
N SER A 107 -0.19 -17.35 -2.38
CA SER A 107 -0.20 -17.53 -3.84
C SER A 107 0.48 -18.83 -4.26
N SER A 108 1.54 -19.24 -3.56
CA SER A 108 2.28 -20.47 -3.86
C SER A 108 1.50 -21.74 -3.49
N SER A 109 0.73 -21.71 -2.38
CA SER A 109 -0.10 -22.84 -1.96
C SER A 109 -1.32 -22.98 -2.86
N SER A 110 -2.03 -21.87 -3.14
CA SER A 110 -3.19 -21.89 -4.02
C SER A 110 -2.83 -22.27 -5.46
N SER A 111 -1.67 -21.85 -5.99
CA SER A 111 -1.25 -22.26 -7.34
C SER A 111 -1.02 -23.77 -7.43
N LYS A 112 -0.34 -24.37 -6.44
CA LYS A 112 -0.10 -25.82 -6.41
C LYS A 112 -1.39 -26.61 -6.28
N GLU A 113 -2.31 -26.15 -5.44
CA GLU A 113 -3.63 -26.77 -5.28
C GLU A 113 -4.45 -26.67 -6.58
N ILE A 114 -4.43 -25.53 -7.26
CA ILE A 114 -5.08 -25.35 -8.56
C ILE A 114 -4.47 -26.27 -9.62
N ASP A 115 -3.15 -26.42 -9.65
CA ASP A 115 -2.47 -27.30 -10.62
C ASP A 115 -2.78 -28.77 -10.36
N GLU A 116 -2.86 -29.19 -9.10
CA GLU A 116 -3.28 -30.55 -8.72
C GLU A 116 -4.75 -30.79 -9.09
N LEU A 117 -5.64 -29.84 -8.82
CA LEU A 117 -7.05 -29.91 -9.22
C LEU A 117 -7.21 -29.98 -10.75
N LYS A 118 -6.41 -29.23 -11.52
CA LYS A 118 -6.39 -29.33 -12.99
C LYS A 118 -5.94 -30.71 -13.45
N ARG A 119 -4.99 -31.32 -12.76
CA ARG A 119 -4.49 -32.66 -13.08
C ARG A 119 -5.56 -33.72 -12.81
N THR A 120 -6.23 -33.66 -11.66
CA THR A 120 -7.30 -34.60 -11.31
C THR A 120 -8.50 -34.46 -12.25
N ILE A 121 -8.87 -33.24 -12.65
CA ILE A 121 -9.93 -33.02 -13.66
C ILE A 121 -9.57 -33.70 -14.99
N LYS A 122 -8.34 -33.54 -15.47
CA LYS A 122 -7.88 -34.18 -16.72
C LYS A 122 -7.87 -35.70 -16.63
N GLU A 123 -7.57 -36.26 -15.47
CA GLU A 123 -7.61 -37.70 -15.24
C GLU A 123 -9.06 -38.21 -15.25
N GLN A 124 -9.96 -37.55 -14.52
CA GLN A 124 -11.39 -37.85 -14.53
C GLN A 124 -12.01 -37.73 -15.93
N GLU A 125 -11.60 -36.75 -16.73
CA GLU A 125 -12.06 -36.60 -18.12
C GLU A 125 -11.65 -37.80 -18.99
N ARG A 126 -10.46 -38.36 -18.79
CA ARG A 126 -10.01 -39.58 -19.49
C ARG A 126 -10.82 -40.79 -19.04
N ASP A 127 -11.00 -40.95 -17.74
CA ASP A 127 -11.77 -42.06 -17.17
C ASP A 127 -13.22 -42.04 -17.66
N LEU A 128 -13.85 -40.86 -17.70
CA LEU A 128 -15.20 -40.70 -18.25
C LEU A 128 -15.27 -41.03 -19.74
N ASN A 129 -14.27 -40.65 -20.53
CA ASN A 129 -14.21 -41.01 -21.94
C ASN A 129 -14.06 -42.53 -22.15
N ASP A 130 -13.22 -43.18 -21.35
CA ASP A 130 -13.02 -44.63 -21.45
C ASP A 130 -14.26 -45.40 -20.97
N LEU A 131 -14.91 -44.94 -19.91
CA LEU A 131 -16.19 -45.48 -19.47
C LEU A 131 -17.28 -45.29 -20.54
N GLY A 132 -17.30 -44.13 -21.21
CA GLY A 132 -18.21 -43.86 -22.33
C GLY A 132 -18.02 -44.84 -23.48
N LYS A 133 -16.77 -45.16 -23.85
CA LYS A 133 -16.47 -46.19 -24.85
C LYS A 133 -16.95 -47.58 -24.42
N GLN A 134 -16.71 -47.96 -23.16
CA GLN A 134 -17.17 -49.26 -22.65
C GLN A 134 -18.70 -49.37 -22.68
N VAL A 135 -19.42 -48.29 -22.34
CA VAL A 135 -20.88 -48.25 -22.43
C VAL A 135 -21.37 -48.38 -23.87
N GLU A 136 -20.73 -47.69 -24.82
CA GLU A 136 -21.03 -47.87 -26.25
C GLU A 136 -20.80 -49.31 -26.71
N GLU A 137 -19.68 -49.91 -26.33
CA GLU A 137 -19.33 -51.27 -26.69
C GLU A 137 -20.33 -52.29 -26.11
N LEU A 138 -20.69 -52.15 -24.83
CA LEU A 138 -21.74 -52.96 -24.21
C LEU A 138 -23.07 -52.82 -24.95
N LYS A 139 -23.48 -51.60 -25.31
CA LYS A 139 -24.71 -51.35 -26.06
C LYS A 139 -24.70 -52.03 -27.43
N ARG A 140 -23.56 -52.00 -28.14
CA ARG A 140 -23.38 -52.69 -29.43
C ARG A 140 -23.41 -54.21 -29.28
N ASN A 141 -22.76 -54.74 -28.26
CA ASN A 141 -22.69 -56.18 -27.99
C ASN A 141 -24.06 -56.74 -27.55
N SER A 142 -24.81 -56.02 -26.71
CA SER A 142 -26.17 -56.40 -26.31
C SER A 142 -27.16 -56.33 -27.47
N GLY A 143 -27.00 -55.38 -28.39
CA GLY A 143 -27.82 -55.32 -29.61
C GLY A 143 -27.55 -56.50 -30.55
N SER A 144 -26.29 -56.85 -30.76
CA SER A 144 -25.86 -57.86 -31.73
C SER A 144 -26.14 -59.29 -31.29
N SER A 145 -26.04 -59.58 -29.98
CA SER A 145 -26.36 -60.91 -29.44
C SER A 145 -27.84 -61.24 -29.62
N SER A 146 -28.73 -60.27 -29.43
CA SER A 146 -30.17 -60.46 -29.60
C SER A 146 -30.58 -60.86 -31.03
N SER A 147 -29.94 -60.25 -32.05
CA SER A 147 -30.22 -60.58 -33.46
C SER A 147 -29.69 -61.95 -33.89
N SER A 148 -28.51 -62.34 -33.38
CA SER A 148 -27.91 -63.63 -33.70
C SER A 148 -28.69 -64.76 -33.04
N SER A 149 -28.98 -64.64 -31.74
CA SER A 149 -29.79 -65.63 -31.02
C SER A 149 -31.20 -65.76 -31.59
N ASN A 150 -31.84 -64.66 -32.02
CA ASN A 150 -33.17 -64.74 -32.62
C ASN A 150 -33.17 -65.46 -33.99
N SER A 151 -32.10 -65.31 -34.77
CA SER A 151 -31.93 -65.99 -36.05
C SER A 151 -31.68 -67.48 -35.87
N GLU A 152 -30.87 -67.86 -34.88
CA GLU A 152 -30.64 -69.25 -34.48
C GLU A 152 -31.92 -69.91 -33.95
N ILE A 153 -32.64 -69.25 -33.05
CA ILE A 153 -33.93 -69.73 -32.52
C ILE A 153 -34.95 -69.92 -33.65
N SER A 154 -35.02 -68.97 -34.59
CA SER A 154 -35.92 -69.07 -35.75
C SER A 154 -35.56 -70.22 -36.67
N SER A 155 -34.27 -70.55 -36.80
CA SER A 155 -33.79 -71.68 -37.60
C SER A 155 -34.09 -73.00 -36.92
N LEU A 156 -33.76 -73.12 -35.63
CA LEU A 156 -34.08 -74.29 -34.81
C LEU A 156 -35.59 -74.58 -34.77
N LYS A 157 -36.42 -73.54 -34.70
CA LYS A 157 -37.89 -73.70 -34.72
C LYS A 157 -38.42 -74.26 -36.04
N ARG A 158 -37.79 -73.91 -37.19
CA ARG A 158 -38.15 -74.51 -38.49
C ARG A 158 -37.74 -75.96 -38.53
N GLU A 159 -36.49 -76.25 -38.16
CA GLU A 159 -35.97 -77.62 -38.16
C GLU A 159 -36.80 -78.55 -37.26
N LEU A 160 -37.18 -78.08 -36.07
CA LEU A 160 -38.06 -78.82 -35.17
C LEU A 160 -39.46 -79.04 -35.77
N SER A 161 -40.02 -78.05 -36.48
CA SER A 161 -41.30 -78.21 -37.19
C SER A 161 -41.22 -79.19 -38.36
N ASP A 162 -40.07 -79.27 -39.04
CA ASP A 162 -39.87 -80.20 -40.15
C ASP A 162 -39.68 -81.62 -39.62
N GLN A 163 -38.91 -81.80 -38.54
CA GLN A 163 -38.77 -83.07 -37.84
C GLN A 163 -40.11 -83.60 -37.31
N ASP A 164 -40.97 -82.73 -36.77
CA ASP A 164 -42.29 -83.12 -36.26
C ASP A 164 -43.18 -83.70 -37.39
N ARG A 165 -43.13 -83.08 -38.58
CA ARG A 165 -43.83 -83.60 -39.77
C ARG A 165 -43.27 -84.94 -40.23
N GLU A 166 -41.95 -85.10 -40.25
CA GLU A 166 -41.32 -86.37 -40.60
C GLU A 166 -41.69 -87.47 -39.60
N MET A 167 -41.74 -87.15 -38.30
CA MET A 167 -42.14 -88.08 -37.26
C MET A 167 -43.59 -88.54 -37.42
N ASP A 168 -44.49 -87.61 -37.76
CA ASP A 168 -45.89 -87.94 -38.06
C ASP A 168 -46.02 -88.84 -39.29
N GLN A 169 -45.22 -88.62 -40.33
CA GLN A 169 -45.17 -89.49 -41.50
C GLN A 169 -44.66 -90.89 -41.14
N LEU A 170 -43.56 -90.97 -40.36
CA LEU A 170 -43.01 -92.24 -39.87
C LEU A 170 -44.01 -92.99 -38.99
N LYS A 171 -44.75 -92.31 -38.11
CA LYS A 171 -45.81 -92.95 -37.33
C LYS A 171 -46.87 -93.60 -38.22
N ARG A 172 -47.32 -92.89 -39.25
CA ARG A 172 -48.32 -93.44 -40.19
C ARG A 172 -47.79 -94.66 -40.93
N THR A 173 -46.55 -94.63 -41.42
CA THR A 173 -45.96 -95.78 -42.14
C THR A 173 -45.74 -96.98 -41.21
N VAL A 174 -45.33 -96.74 -39.96
CA VAL A 174 -45.21 -97.79 -38.93
C VAL A 174 -46.58 -98.38 -38.59
N GLU A 175 -47.62 -97.56 -38.42
CA GLU A 175 -48.99 -98.05 -38.19
C GLU A 175 -49.49 -98.88 -39.38
N GLU A 176 -49.24 -98.44 -40.61
CA GLU A 176 -49.64 -99.16 -41.83
C GLU A 176 -48.91 -100.51 -41.94
N LEU A 177 -47.60 -100.54 -41.68
CA LEU A 177 -46.82 -101.78 -41.62
C LEU A 177 -47.31 -102.70 -40.50
N SER A 178 -47.60 -102.17 -39.32
CA SER A 178 -48.13 -102.93 -38.19
C SER A 178 -49.48 -103.59 -38.51
N ARG A 179 -50.36 -102.88 -39.23
CA ARG A 179 -51.63 -103.44 -39.73
C ARG A 179 -51.43 -104.52 -40.78
N LYS A 180 -50.36 -104.46 -41.56
CA LYS A 180 -50.04 -105.43 -42.63
C LYS A 180 -49.32 -106.69 -42.12
N VAL A 181 -48.68 -106.61 -40.96
CA VAL A 181 -47.95 -107.72 -40.31
C VAL A 181 -48.85 -108.53 -39.36
N LYS A 182 -50.01 -107.99 -38.98
CA LYS A 182 -51.09 -108.73 -38.28
C LYS A 182 -52.01 -109.43 -39.27
#